data_AF-A0A0P7XJP4-F1
#
_entry.id   AF-A0A0P7XJP4-F1
#
_cell.length_a   1.000
_cell.length_b   1.000
_cell.length_c   1.000
_cell.angle_alpha   90.00
_cell.angle_beta   90.00
_cell.angle_gamma   90.00
#
_symmetry.space_group_name_H-M   'P 1'
#
loop_
_entity.id
_entity.type
_entity.pdbx_description
1 polymer ?
#
loop_
_entity_poly.entity_id
_entity_poly.type
_entity_poly.pdbx_seq_one_letter_code
_entity_poly.pdbx_strand_id
1 'polypeptide(L)'
;MIITTMDAFYCAVCRQTSFAGKGHRYGKSHQAKLKVVLVKFLEKVKEARRTVKNPRVEKFRSAEHETSFWCYCCAREVPKHVSNGDVAVLFGGLLEHMATPEHKKNTNKFWWENKAEPKLKEKFLITSEEAERFKTEVARALETFEEKEDELIKQQAAIIRAQEQHRKEVLQSLLEVGLPRMPLNCIHIADSSSCGNVHTGAIPPWLLDDPLEGSSGNTEREIGPSHQEFLKHMDHWRQCDIAHGLSLLSEPDCYLPSAEEQEKLRKLPAHRVGANFDHTSQTDANWLPSFGRVWNSGRRWQSRHQFREEEGQVGRQKRKWSSQGKGGKKPRLDLP
;
A
#
# COMPACT_ATOMS: atom_id res chain seq x y z
N MET A 1 11.74 -0.50 72.97
CA MET A 1 11.70 0.57 71.96
C MET A 1 11.01 0.01 70.74
N ILE A 2 9.76 0.41 70.47
CA ILE A 2 9.07 0.04 69.24
C ILE A 2 9.67 0.94 68.15
N ILE A 3 10.49 0.37 67.28
CA ILE A 3 10.92 1.04 66.06
C ILE A 3 9.65 1.20 65.22
N THR A 4 9.06 2.39 65.22
CA THR A 4 8.05 2.74 64.22
C THR A 4 8.77 2.76 62.88
N THR A 5 8.61 1.70 62.09
CA THR A 5 9.08 1.66 60.72
C THR A 5 8.46 2.84 60.00
N MET A 6 9.28 3.83 59.63
CA MET A 6 8.88 4.93 58.76
C MET A 6 8.52 4.32 57.41
N ASP A 7 7.24 4.02 57.20
CA ASP A 7 6.75 3.39 55.98
C ASP A 7 7.01 4.30 54.76
N ALA A 8 8.05 3.93 54.01
CA ALA A 8 8.37 4.54 52.74
C ALA A 8 7.25 4.24 51.73
N PHE A 9 6.60 5.28 51.20
CA PHE A 9 5.49 5.16 50.25
C PHE A 9 5.89 5.76 48.90
N TYR A 10 5.85 4.97 47.83
CA TYR A 10 6.06 5.48 46.48
C TYR A 10 4.77 6.09 45.90
N CYS A 11 4.87 7.34 45.43
CA CYS A 11 3.75 8.05 44.80
C CYS A 11 3.88 8.07 43.29
N ALA A 12 2.98 7.39 42.58
CA ALA A 12 2.98 7.36 41.10
C ALA A 12 2.78 8.74 40.44
N VAL A 13 2.03 9.64 41.10
CA VAL A 13 1.79 11.01 40.59
C VAL A 13 3.03 11.89 40.75
N CYS A 14 3.73 11.79 41.88
CA CYS A 14 4.94 12.57 42.16
C CYS A 14 6.22 11.94 41.61
N ARG A 15 6.18 10.64 41.27
CA ARG A 15 7.32 9.79 40.89
C ARG A 15 8.45 9.81 41.93
N GLN A 16 8.06 9.84 43.20
CA GLN A 16 8.97 10.01 44.34
C GLN A 16 8.50 9.14 45.49
N THR A 17 9.47 8.57 46.21
CA THR A 17 9.23 7.90 47.48
C THR A 17 9.14 8.94 48.59
N SER A 18 8.05 8.93 49.35
CA SER A 18 7.85 9.79 50.50
C SER A 18 8.00 8.99 51.79
N PHE A 19 8.82 9.50 52.69
CA PHE A 19 9.00 8.94 54.04
C PHE A 19 7.96 9.47 55.04
N ALA A 20 7.16 10.48 54.64
CA ALA A 20 6.02 10.98 55.41
C ALA A 20 4.77 10.09 55.26
N GLY A 21 4.94 8.87 54.74
CA GLY A 21 3.88 7.93 54.42
C GLY A 21 2.79 8.51 53.52
N LYS A 22 1.54 8.15 53.80
CA LYS A 22 0.34 8.55 53.04
C LYS A 22 -0.05 10.03 53.21
N GLY A 23 0.61 10.77 54.12
CA GLY A 23 0.35 12.18 54.39
C GLY A 23 0.76 13.13 53.27
N HIS A 24 1.77 12.78 52.46
CA HIS A 24 2.28 13.66 51.39
C HIS A 24 1.22 14.02 50.34
N ARG A 25 0.15 13.21 50.20
CA ARG A 25 -0.95 13.40 49.23
C ARG A 25 -1.78 14.65 49.53
N TYR A 26 -1.75 15.13 50.77
CA TYR A 26 -2.40 16.38 51.17
C TYR A 26 -1.50 17.61 50.95
N GLY A 27 -0.21 17.41 50.63
CA GLY A 27 0.74 18.50 50.44
C GLY A 27 0.48 19.31 49.17
N LYS A 28 0.73 20.61 49.22
CA LYS A 28 0.54 21.54 48.08
C LYS A 28 1.32 21.13 46.82
N SER A 29 2.53 20.59 46.99
CA SER A 29 3.35 20.11 45.87
C SER A 29 2.71 18.93 45.13
N HIS A 30 2.20 17.93 45.87
CA HIS A 30 1.47 16.80 45.27
C HIS A 30 0.21 17.28 44.56
N GLN A 31 -0.59 18.13 45.21
CA GLN A 31 -1.83 18.64 44.64
C GLN A 31 -1.60 19.47 43.37
N ALA A 32 -0.53 20.28 43.32
CA ALA A 32 -0.15 21.00 42.11
C ALA A 32 0.22 20.05 40.95
N LYS A 33 1.05 19.02 41.21
CA LYS A 33 1.40 18.00 40.21
C LYS A 33 0.17 17.23 39.73
N LEU A 34 -0.70 16.82 40.65
CA LEU A 34 -1.95 16.12 40.36
C LEU A 34 -2.84 16.95 39.44
N LYS A 35 -3.00 18.26 39.70
CA LYS A 35 -3.77 19.16 38.83
C LYS A 35 -3.22 19.20 37.41
N VAL A 36 -1.90 19.32 37.24
CA VAL A 36 -1.28 19.32 35.90
C VAL A 36 -1.56 18.01 35.16
N VAL A 37 -1.40 16.87 35.84
CA VAL A 37 -1.67 15.55 35.25
C VAL A 37 -3.14 15.42 34.84
N LEU A 38 -4.06 15.83 35.72
CA LEU A 38 -5.51 15.77 35.45
C LEU A 38 -5.93 16.71 34.32
N VAL A 39 -5.35 17.91 34.21
CA VAL A 39 -5.65 18.83 33.10
C VAL A 39 -5.22 18.22 31.77
N LYS A 40 -3.98 17.73 31.67
CA LYS A 40 -3.48 17.07 30.45
C LYS A 40 -4.28 15.82 30.09
N PHE A 41 -4.69 15.05 31.09
CA PHE A 41 -5.53 13.87 30.86
C PHE A 41 -6.93 14.28 30.37
N LEU A 42 -7.52 15.30 30.98
CA LEU A 42 -8.85 15.81 30.62
C LEU A 42 -8.90 16.36 29.19
N GLU A 43 -7.82 16.96 28.70
CA GLU A 43 -7.74 17.41 27.31
C GLU A 43 -7.91 16.26 26.32
N LYS A 44 -7.25 15.12 26.56
CA LYS A 44 -7.41 13.91 25.73
C LYS A 44 -8.84 13.35 25.80
N VAL A 45 -9.42 13.33 26.99
CA VAL A 45 -10.82 12.90 27.19
C VAL A 45 -11.79 13.82 26.44
N LYS A 46 -11.58 15.14 26.52
CA LYS A 46 -12.42 16.12 25.83
C LYS A 46 -12.29 16.01 24.32
N GLU A 47 -11.09 15.78 23.80
CA GLU A 47 -10.85 15.55 22.38
C GLU A 47 -11.66 14.36 21.88
N ALA A 48 -11.57 13.21 22.56
CA ALA A 48 -12.37 12.04 22.24
C ALA A 48 -13.88 12.27 22.41
N ARG A 49 -14.32 12.98 23.44
CA ARG A 49 -15.76 13.26 23.64
C ARG A 49 -16.36 14.10 22.51
N ARG A 50 -15.56 14.91 21.80
CA ARG A 50 -16.03 15.67 20.63
C ARG A 50 -16.35 14.77 19.44
N THR A 51 -15.69 13.62 19.32
CA THR A 51 -15.92 12.67 18.22
C THR A 51 -17.13 11.78 18.46
N VAL A 52 -17.77 11.82 19.64
CA VAL A 52 -18.97 11.03 19.95
C VAL A 52 -20.12 11.32 18.97
N LYS A 53 -20.31 12.59 18.58
CA LYS A 53 -21.39 12.99 17.66
C LYS A 53 -21.06 12.73 16.21
N ASN A 54 -19.79 12.82 15.85
CA ASN A 54 -19.28 12.69 14.49
C ASN A 54 -18.02 11.83 14.54
N PRO A 55 -18.17 10.49 14.63
CA PRO A 55 -17.04 9.59 14.60
C PRO A 55 -16.37 9.65 13.23
N ARG A 56 -15.03 9.53 13.24
CA ARG A 56 -14.23 9.47 12.02
C ARG A 56 -13.78 8.04 11.80
N VAL A 57 -14.07 7.56 10.60
CA VAL A 57 -13.72 6.23 10.11
C VAL A 57 -12.80 6.43 8.91
N GLU A 58 -11.63 5.81 8.96
CA GLU A 58 -10.58 5.97 7.96
C GLU A 58 -9.96 4.62 7.62
N LYS A 59 -9.33 4.52 6.44
CA LYS A 59 -8.55 3.33 6.07
C LYS A 59 -7.44 3.11 7.08
N PHE A 60 -7.24 1.86 7.50
CA PHE A 60 -6.21 1.53 8.46
C PHE A 60 -4.82 1.84 7.89
N ARG A 61 -3.95 2.33 8.79
CA ARG A 61 -2.57 2.76 8.52
C ARG A 61 -1.81 2.63 9.83
N SER A 62 -0.91 1.65 9.93
CA SER A 62 -0.18 1.37 11.18
C SER A 62 0.50 2.61 11.75
N ALA A 63 1.14 3.42 10.92
CA ALA A 63 1.86 4.64 11.34
C ALA A 63 0.96 5.68 12.03
N GLU A 64 -0.33 5.73 11.70
CA GLU A 64 -1.27 6.73 12.20
C GLU A 64 -2.20 6.15 13.29
N HIS A 65 -2.55 4.86 13.19
CA HIS A 65 -3.64 4.25 13.96
C HIS A 65 -3.18 3.34 15.10
N GLU A 66 -1.95 2.82 15.08
CA GLU A 66 -1.36 2.05 16.19
C GLU A 66 -0.78 2.97 17.28
N THR A 67 -1.55 3.99 17.66
CA THR A 67 -1.17 4.90 18.74
C THR A 67 -1.93 4.57 20.01
N SER A 68 -1.25 4.72 21.14
CA SER A 68 -1.77 4.44 22.47
C SER A 68 -1.79 5.70 23.34
N PHE A 69 -2.53 5.66 24.44
CA PHE A 69 -2.45 6.65 25.50
C PHE A 69 -2.37 5.99 26.88
N TRP A 70 -1.67 6.66 27.79
CA TRP A 70 -1.62 6.25 29.19
C TRP A 70 -2.87 6.71 29.95
N CYS A 71 -3.60 5.76 30.54
CA CYS A 71 -4.68 6.05 31.48
C CYS A 71 -4.14 6.11 32.91
N TYR A 72 -4.16 7.29 33.53
CA TYR A 72 -3.68 7.49 34.90
C TYR A 72 -4.56 6.81 35.95
N CYS A 73 -5.86 6.67 35.69
CA CYS A 73 -6.79 6.04 36.64
C CYS A 73 -6.55 4.53 36.71
N CYS A 74 -6.33 3.90 35.56
CA CYS A 74 -6.12 2.46 35.44
C CYS A 74 -4.65 2.04 35.48
N ALA A 75 -3.72 3.01 35.42
CA ALA A 75 -2.28 2.79 35.34
C ALA A 75 -1.88 1.80 34.24
N ARG A 76 -2.48 1.95 33.05
CA ARG A 76 -2.25 1.10 31.89
C ARG A 76 -2.22 1.89 30.59
N GLU A 77 -1.54 1.33 29.62
CA GLU A 77 -1.55 1.79 28.24
C GLU A 77 -2.80 1.26 27.54
N VAL A 78 -3.48 2.13 26.80
CA VAL A 78 -4.76 1.84 26.15
C VAL A 78 -4.68 2.31 24.69
N PRO A 79 -5.17 1.53 23.72
CA PRO A 79 -5.25 1.97 22.34
C PRO A 79 -6.07 3.27 22.21
N LYS A 80 -5.56 4.22 21.44
CA LYS A 80 -6.29 5.46 21.16
C LYS A 80 -7.42 5.18 20.16
N HIS A 81 -7.13 4.43 19.11
CA HIS A 81 -8.05 4.06 18.03
C HIS A 81 -8.49 2.60 18.16
N VAL A 82 -9.61 2.22 17.53
CA VAL A 82 -9.97 0.81 17.28
C VAL A 82 -9.73 0.52 15.82
N SER A 83 -9.16 -0.64 15.50
CA SER A 83 -8.90 -1.06 14.12
C SER A 83 -9.23 -2.53 13.91
N ASN A 84 -9.82 -2.84 12.74
CA ASN A 84 -10.13 -4.21 12.31
C ASN A 84 -9.20 -4.69 11.18
N GLY A 85 -8.01 -4.10 11.03
CA GLY A 85 -7.04 -4.42 9.97
C GLY A 85 -7.21 -3.59 8.70
N ASP A 86 -8.45 -3.41 8.23
CA ASP A 86 -8.71 -2.63 7.00
C ASP A 86 -9.17 -1.19 7.30
N VAL A 87 -9.85 -1.01 8.43
CA VAL A 87 -10.50 0.24 8.83
C VAL A 87 -10.13 0.60 10.27
N ALA A 88 -9.98 1.89 10.54
CA ALA A 88 -9.73 2.45 11.86
C ALA A 88 -10.83 3.45 12.26
N VAL A 89 -11.36 3.29 13.46
CA VAL A 89 -12.28 4.24 14.11
C VAL A 89 -11.49 5.13 15.05
N LEU A 90 -11.44 6.43 14.76
CA LEU A 90 -10.65 7.35 15.55
C LEU A 90 -11.21 7.54 16.96
N PHE A 91 -10.33 7.54 17.96
CA PHE A 91 -10.67 7.66 19.39
C PHE A 91 -11.56 6.55 19.96
N GLY A 92 -11.89 5.53 19.17
CA GLY A 92 -12.77 4.44 19.62
C GLY A 92 -12.23 3.72 20.86
N GLY A 93 -10.94 3.37 20.86
CA GLY A 93 -10.35 2.57 21.94
C GLY A 93 -10.31 3.34 23.26
N LEU A 94 -10.10 4.66 23.17
CA LEU A 94 -10.18 5.55 24.32
C LEU A 94 -11.62 5.63 24.85
N LEU A 95 -12.61 5.86 23.99
CA LEU A 95 -14.02 5.99 24.38
C LEU A 95 -14.56 4.69 24.99
N GLU A 96 -14.26 3.55 24.38
CA GLU A 96 -14.62 2.24 24.89
C GLU A 96 -14.01 1.98 26.26
N HIS A 97 -12.70 2.24 26.42
CA HIS A 97 -12.04 2.11 27.71
C HIS A 97 -12.72 2.96 28.78
N MET A 98 -13.02 4.21 28.48
CA MET A 98 -13.62 5.15 29.43
C MET A 98 -15.06 4.80 29.80
N ALA A 99 -15.77 4.07 28.95
CA ALA A 99 -17.10 3.55 29.23
C ALA A 99 -17.09 2.27 30.08
N THR A 100 -15.95 1.59 30.22
CA THR A 100 -15.87 0.34 31.00
C THR A 100 -16.18 0.52 32.49
N PRO A 101 -16.87 -0.44 33.12
CA PRO A 101 -17.11 -0.41 34.56
C PRO A 101 -15.81 -0.51 35.36
N GLU A 102 -14.77 -1.15 34.82
CA GLU A 102 -13.42 -1.21 35.41
C GLU A 102 -12.82 0.19 35.53
N HIS A 103 -12.88 1.00 34.47
CA HIS A 103 -12.40 2.38 34.50
C HIS A 103 -13.15 3.21 35.53
N LYS A 104 -14.48 3.05 35.65
CA LYS A 104 -15.28 3.74 36.69
C LYS A 104 -14.81 3.39 38.10
N LYS A 105 -14.58 2.10 38.40
CA LYS A 105 -14.04 1.64 39.69
C LYS A 105 -12.64 2.20 39.96
N ASN A 106 -11.75 2.12 38.97
CA ASN A 106 -10.38 2.62 39.08
C ASN A 106 -10.33 4.14 39.24
N THR A 107 -11.19 4.88 38.55
CA THR A 107 -11.34 6.34 38.72
C THR A 107 -11.79 6.67 40.14
N ASN A 108 -12.76 5.94 40.69
CA ASN A 108 -13.18 6.13 42.09
C ASN A 108 -12.00 5.91 43.06
N LYS A 109 -11.26 4.82 42.88
CA LYS A 109 -10.07 4.48 43.69
C LYS A 109 -8.99 5.55 43.58
N PHE A 110 -8.65 5.96 42.35
CA PHE A 110 -7.63 6.97 42.09
C PHE A 110 -7.97 8.32 42.74
N TRP A 111 -9.24 8.75 42.67
CA TRP A 111 -9.70 9.99 43.31
C TRP A 111 -9.57 9.91 44.83
N TRP A 112 -9.93 8.78 45.42
CA TRP A 112 -9.84 8.58 46.86
C TRP A 112 -8.39 8.50 47.35
N GLU A 113 -7.51 7.81 46.60
CA GLU A 113 -6.11 7.67 46.95
C GLU A 113 -5.37 9.00 46.86
N ASN A 114 -5.56 9.78 45.79
CA ASN A 114 -4.82 11.02 45.54
C ASN A 114 -5.50 12.28 46.10
N LYS A 115 -6.67 12.14 46.75
CA LYS A 115 -7.43 13.27 47.30
C LYS A 115 -7.70 14.36 46.25
N ALA A 116 -8.09 13.91 45.05
CA ALA A 116 -8.41 14.79 43.93
C ALA A 116 -9.74 15.53 44.14
N GLU A 117 -9.91 16.66 43.46
CA GLU A 117 -11.13 17.47 43.56
C GLU A 117 -12.37 16.70 43.04
N PRO A 118 -13.43 16.51 43.86
CA PRO A 118 -14.60 15.71 43.48
C PRO A 118 -15.36 16.25 42.26
N LYS A 119 -15.41 17.58 42.11
CA LYS A 119 -16.12 18.28 41.01
C LYS A 119 -15.57 17.94 39.62
N LEU A 120 -14.32 17.50 39.53
CA LEU A 120 -13.70 17.16 38.25
C LEU A 120 -13.94 15.71 37.84
N LYS A 121 -14.30 14.84 38.79
CA LYS A 121 -14.39 13.38 38.60
C LYS A 121 -15.33 12.99 37.47
N GLU A 122 -16.53 13.57 37.45
CA GLU A 122 -17.56 13.26 36.45
C GLU A 122 -17.09 13.53 35.02
N LYS A 123 -16.14 14.46 34.83
CA LYS A 123 -15.60 14.79 33.50
C LYS A 123 -14.70 13.69 32.93
N PHE A 124 -14.27 12.73 33.74
CA PHE A 124 -13.42 11.59 33.33
C PHE A 124 -14.20 10.28 33.21
N LEU A 125 -15.52 10.34 33.33
CA LEU A 125 -16.42 9.21 33.14
C LEU A 125 -17.26 9.48 31.90
N ILE A 126 -17.39 8.48 31.05
CA ILE A 126 -18.33 8.49 29.92
C ILE A 126 -19.55 7.70 30.38
N THR A 127 -20.75 8.25 30.19
CA THR A 127 -21.97 7.55 30.60
C THR A 127 -22.29 6.43 29.61
N SER A 128 -23.08 5.45 30.05
CA SER A 128 -23.47 4.34 29.16
C SER A 128 -24.23 4.86 27.95
N GLU A 129 -25.05 5.90 28.11
CA GLU A 129 -25.83 6.50 27.03
C GLU A 129 -24.94 7.18 25.99
N GLU A 130 -23.86 7.84 26.43
CA GLU A 130 -22.88 8.45 25.52
C GLU A 130 -22.11 7.39 24.72
N ALA A 131 -21.76 6.27 25.36
CA ALA A 131 -21.09 5.16 24.71
C ALA A 131 -22.01 4.47 23.68
N GLU A 132 -23.28 4.25 24.01
CA GLU A 132 -24.24 3.67 23.06
C GLU A 132 -24.50 4.61 21.87
N ARG A 133 -24.64 5.92 22.11
CA ARG A 133 -24.73 6.91 21.03
C ARG A 133 -23.49 6.90 20.13
N PHE A 134 -22.31 6.76 20.73
CA PHE A 134 -21.08 6.65 19.95
C PHE A 134 -21.11 5.40 19.06
N LYS A 135 -21.50 4.24 19.59
CA LYS A 135 -21.61 2.99 18.80
C LYS A 135 -22.59 3.14 17.62
N THR A 136 -23.76 3.75 17.85
CA THR A 136 -24.74 3.96 16.78
C THR A 136 -24.23 4.91 15.70
N GLU A 137 -23.54 5.98 16.10
CA GLU A 137 -22.95 6.92 15.14
C GLU A 137 -21.77 6.30 14.39
N VAL A 138 -20.99 5.43 15.04
CA VAL A 138 -19.89 4.69 14.39
C VAL A 138 -20.45 3.74 13.34
N ALA A 139 -21.54 3.02 13.64
CA ALA A 139 -22.21 2.16 12.66
C ALA A 139 -22.65 2.96 11.42
N ARG A 140 -23.30 4.11 11.62
CA ARG A 140 -23.69 5.02 10.52
C ARG A 140 -22.49 5.54 9.74
N ALA A 141 -21.41 5.89 10.42
CA ALA A 141 -20.18 6.39 9.78
C ALA A 141 -19.45 5.29 9.00
N LEU A 142 -19.52 4.03 9.45
CA LEU A 142 -19.00 2.87 8.73
C LEU A 142 -19.81 2.63 7.45
N GLU A 143 -21.14 2.62 7.51
CA GLU A 143 -22.01 2.51 6.33
C GLU A 143 -21.69 3.61 5.31
N THR A 144 -21.58 4.87 5.77
CA THR A 144 -21.23 5.99 4.89
C THR A 144 -19.82 5.87 4.29
N PHE A 145 -18.90 5.20 4.99
CA PHE A 145 -17.54 4.96 4.50
C PHE A 145 -17.54 3.88 3.43
N GLU A 146 -18.23 2.76 3.67
CA GLU A 146 -18.39 1.65 2.73
C GLU A 146 -19.08 2.12 1.44
N GLU A 147 -20.16 2.91 1.53
CA GLU A 147 -20.83 3.48 0.36
C GLU A 147 -19.90 4.32 -0.51
N LYS A 148 -19.01 5.12 0.11
CA LYS A 148 -18.02 5.94 -0.63
C LYS A 148 -16.98 5.07 -1.31
N GLU A 149 -16.50 4.03 -0.64
CA GLU A 149 -15.57 3.08 -1.22
C GLU A 149 -16.20 2.33 -2.40
N ASP A 150 -17.46 1.92 -2.28
CA ASP A 150 -18.22 1.29 -3.36
C ASP A 150 -18.40 2.22 -4.58
N GLU A 151 -18.67 3.50 -4.36
CA GLU A 151 -18.75 4.48 -5.44
C GLU A 151 -17.39 4.64 -6.17
N LEU A 152 -16.28 4.61 -5.44
CA LEU A 152 -14.94 4.61 -6.06
C LEU A 152 -14.70 3.34 -6.89
N ILE A 153 -15.11 2.17 -6.37
CA ILE A 153 -15.01 0.90 -7.09
C ILE A 153 -15.87 0.94 -8.37
N LYS A 154 -17.10 1.45 -8.30
CA LYS A 154 -18.00 1.61 -9.45
C LYS A 154 -17.41 2.53 -10.52
N GLN A 155 -16.83 3.66 -10.11
CA GLN A 155 -16.16 4.60 -11.00
C GLN A 155 -14.96 3.95 -11.69
N GLN A 156 -14.12 3.23 -10.95
CA GLN A 156 -12.98 2.52 -11.51
C GLN A 156 -13.43 1.42 -12.50
N ALA A 157 -14.47 0.67 -12.17
CA ALA A 157 -15.04 -0.34 -13.05
C ALA A 157 -15.66 0.27 -14.32
N ALA A 158 -16.20 1.49 -14.26
CA ALA A 158 -16.71 2.20 -15.43
C ALA A 158 -15.58 2.60 -16.39
N ILE A 159 -14.44 3.06 -15.86
CA ILE A 159 -13.25 3.38 -16.66
C ILE A 159 -12.74 2.14 -17.40
N ILE A 160 -12.64 1.00 -16.69
CA ILE A 160 -12.21 -0.27 -17.30
C ILE A 160 -13.18 -0.68 -18.43
N ARG A 161 -14.49 -0.65 -18.17
CA ARG A 161 -15.52 -0.98 -19.17
C ARG A 161 -15.46 -0.06 -20.39
N ALA A 162 -15.28 1.25 -20.19
CA ALA A 162 -15.14 2.21 -21.29
C ALA A 162 -13.86 1.94 -22.12
N GLN A 163 -12.75 1.63 -21.46
CA GLN A 163 -11.51 1.28 -22.16
C GLN A 163 -11.64 -0.02 -22.96
N GLU A 164 -12.32 -1.03 -22.42
CA GLU A 164 -12.62 -2.27 -23.15
C GLU A 164 -13.55 -2.04 -24.34
N GLN A 165 -14.57 -1.20 -24.18
CA GLN A 165 -15.45 -0.83 -25.27
C GLN A 165 -14.67 -0.11 -26.38
N HIS A 166 -13.79 0.84 -26.02
CA HIS A 166 -12.93 1.51 -26.99
C HIS A 166 -12.01 0.52 -27.74
N ARG A 167 -11.41 -0.46 -27.04
CA ARG A 167 -10.63 -1.53 -27.68
C ARG A 167 -11.46 -2.33 -28.69
N LYS A 168 -12.70 -2.69 -28.33
CA LYS A 168 -13.62 -3.42 -29.22
C LYS A 168 -13.97 -2.59 -30.46
N GLU A 169 -14.25 -1.30 -30.30
CA GLU A 169 -14.55 -0.40 -31.42
C GLU A 169 -13.38 -0.24 -32.39
N VAL A 170 -12.15 -0.11 -31.88
CA VAL A 170 -10.94 -0.08 -32.72
C VAL A 170 -10.77 -1.38 -33.51
N LEU A 171 -10.94 -2.53 -32.84
CA LEU A 171 -10.86 -3.84 -33.50
C LEU A 171 -11.95 -4.02 -34.55
N GLN A 172 -13.19 -3.63 -34.24
CA GLN A 172 -14.32 -3.70 -35.17
C GLN A 172 -14.10 -2.80 -36.38
N SER A 173 -13.61 -1.58 -36.17
CA SER A 173 -13.27 -0.66 -37.26
C SER A 173 -12.23 -1.29 -38.20
N LEU A 174 -11.21 -1.98 -37.67
CA LEU A 174 -10.21 -2.68 -38.48
C LEU A 174 -10.80 -3.82 -39.33
N LEU A 175 -11.88 -4.45 -38.86
CA LEU A 175 -12.63 -5.49 -39.58
C LEU A 175 -13.57 -4.89 -40.65
N GLU A 176 -14.20 -3.74 -40.37
CA GLU A 176 -15.16 -3.07 -41.28
C GLU A 176 -14.49 -2.26 -42.39
N VAL A 177 -13.29 -1.72 -42.18
CA VAL A 177 -12.45 -1.21 -43.27
C VAL A 177 -11.96 -2.43 -44.04
N GLY A 178 -12.79 -2.92 -44.97
CA GLY A 178 -12.56 -4.14 -45.73
C GLY A 178 -11.14 -4.24 -46.24
N LEU A 179 -10.28 -4.92 -45.47
CA LEU A 179 -8.99 -5.36 -45.96
C LEU A 179 -9.33 -6.25 -47.15
N PRO A 180 -8.87 -5.93 -48.37
CA PRO A 180 -9.04 -6.83 -49.49
C PRO A 180 -8.50 -8.17 -49.01
N ARG A 181 -9.32 -9.21 -49.16
CA ARG A 181 -8.93 -10.60 -48.91
C ARG A 181 -7.81 -10.92 -49.90
N MET A 182 -6.59 -10.50 -49.56
CA MET A 182 -5.40 -10.76 -50.34
C MET A 182 -5.18 -12.26 -50.18
N PRO A 183 -5.23 -13.06 -51.26
CA PRO A 183 -4.87 -14.45 -51.16
C PRO A 183 -3.40 -14.46 -50.79
N LEU A 184 -3.12 -14.78 -49.52
CA LEU A 184 -1.79 -15.23 -49.15
C LEU A 184 -1.58 -16.50 -49.96
N ASN A 185 -0.80 -16.38 -51.05
CA ASN A 185 -0.39 -17.51 -51.86
C ASN A 185 0.36 -18.48 -50.94
N CYS A 186 -0.34 -19.50 -50.45
CA CYS A 186 0.25 -20.62 -49.79
C CYS A 186 1.18 -21.29 -50.80
N ILE A 187 2.47 -21.26 -50.53
CA ILE A 187 3.44 -22.08 -51.24
C ILE A 187 3.04 -23.52 -50.93
N HIS A 188 2.47 -24.21 -51.93
CA HIS A 188 2.27 -25.65 -51.86
C HIS A 188 3.64 -26.33 -51.78
N ILE A 189 4.03 -26.76 -50.58
CA ILE A 189 5.06 -27.78 -50.40
C ILE A 189 4.29 -29.06 -50.12
N ALA A 190 4.31 -29.98 -51.09
CA ALA A 190 3.72 -31.29 -50.97
C ALA A 190 4.57 -32.18 -50.05
N ASP A 191 3.87 -32.77 -49.08
CA ASP A 191 4.01 -34.07 -48.45
C ASP A 191 5.38 -34.51 -47.88
N SER A 192 5.52 -34.39 -46.56
CA SER A 192 5.94 -35.50 -45.70
C SER A 192 5.73 -35.19 -44.21
N SER A 193 5.08 -36.14 -43.52
CA SER A 193 5.00 -36.32 -42.06
C SER A 193 4.26 -35.28 -41.19
N SER A 194 3.11 -35.75 -40.67
CA SER A 194 2.23 -35.33 -39.56
C SER A 194 2.72 -34.37 -38.45
N CYS A 195 3.10 -33.13 -38.76
CA CYS A 195 3.09 -32.07 -37.75
C CYS A 195 2.56 -30.74 -38.32
N GLY A 196 1.28 -30.46 -38.09
CA GLY A 196 0.63 -29.19 -38.45
C GLY A 196 0.64 -28.17 -37.31
N ASN A 197 0.75 -26.89 -37.66
CA ASN A 197 0.61 -25.70 -36.81
C ASN A 197 -0.82 -25.14 -36.94
N VAL A 198 -1.27 -24.27 -36.02
CA VAL A 198 -2.52 -23.49 -36.09
C VAL A 198 -2.83 -22.90 -37.48
N HIS A 199 -1.83 -22.49 -38.26
CA HIS A 199 -2.01 -21.97 -39.61
C HIS A 199 -2.29 -23.03 -40.70
N THR A 200 -2.16 -24.31 -40.38
CA THR A 200 -2.55 -25.47 -41.23
C THR A 200 -3.89 -26.08 -40.82
N GLY A 201 -4.66 -25.41 -39.96
CA GLY A 201 -5.96 -25.91 -39.48
C GLY A 201 -5.85 -26.96 -38.38
N ALA A 202 -4.67 -27.15 -37.78
CA ALA A 202 -4.52 -27.98 -36.60
C ALA A 202 -5.13 -27.28 -35.38
N ILE A 203 -5.99 -27.99 -34.65
CA ILE A 203 -6.61 -27.49 -33.41
C ILE A 203 -5.49 -27.23 -32.39
N PRO A 204 -5.43 -26.02 -31.79
CA PRO A 204 -4.41 -25.71 -30.79
C PRO A 204 -4.48 -26.70 -29.60
N PRO A 205 -3.34 -27.02 -28.95
CA PRO A 205 -3.28 -28.04 -27.90
C PRO A 205 -4.25 -27.82 -26.73
N TRP A 206 -4.62 -26.57 -26.45
CA TRP A 206 -5.54 -26.18 -25.37
C TRP A 206 -7.03 -26.20 -25.77
N LEU A 207 -7.34 -26.66 -26.98
CA LEU A 207 -8.70 -26.73 -27.53
C LEU A 207 -9.07 -28.16 -27.98
N LEU A 208 -8.27 -29.15 -27.56
CA LEU A 208 -8.60 -30.56 -27.69
C LEU A 208 -9.41 -30.97 -26.46
N ASP A 209 -10.62 -31.51 -26.67
CA ASP A 209 -11.35 -32.20 -25.59
C ASP A 209 -10.64 -33.55 -25.33
N ASP A 210 -10.07 -33.72 -24.14
CA ASP A 210 -9.31 -34.92 -23.75
C ASP A 210 -10.16 -36.20 -23.91
N PRO A 211 -9.81 -37.11 -24.83
CA PRO A 211 -10.48 -38.38 -24.94
C PRO A 211 -9.62 -39.43 -24.24
N LEU A 212 -9.70 -39.55 -22.91
CA LEU A 212 -9.39 -40.78 -22.17
C LEU A 212 -9.57 -40.61 -20.64
N GLU A 213 -10.81 -40.80 -20.19
CA GLU A 213 -11.05 -41.45 -18.90
C GLU A 213 -10.69 -42.93 -19.04
N GLY A 214 -9.62 -43.39 -18.40
CA GLY A 214 -9.41 -44.82 -18.16
C GLY A 214 -7.97 -45.36 -18.23
N SER A 215 -7.29 -45.32 -17.07
CA SER A 215 -6.31 -46.32 -16.59
C SER A 215 -4.85 -46.30 -17.10
N SER A 216 -4.00 -45.79 -16.19
CA SER A 216 -2.70 -46.35 -15.76
C SER A 216 -1.49 -46.27 -16.71
N GLY A 217 -0.63 -45.26 -16.47
CA GLY A 217 0.74 -45.21 -16.99
C GLY A 217 1.38 -43.82 -16.92
N ASN A 218 1.42 -43.23 -15.73
CA ASN A 218 1.83 -41.85 -15.49
C ASN A 218 3.36 -41.63 -15.69
N THR A 219 3.76 -40.78 -16.63
CA THR A 219 4.97 -39.95 -16.51
C THR A 219 4.62 -38.49 -16.78
N GLU A 220 3.82 -37.90 -15.90
CA GLU A 220 3.75 -36.47 -15.65
C GLU A 220 5.16 -35.98 -15.30
N ARG A 221 5.76 -35.18 -16.17
CA ARG A 221 6.84 -34.28 -15.74
C ARG A 221 6.16 -33.08 -15.12
N GLU A 222 6.00 -33.09 -13.80
CA GLU A 222 5.56 -31.92 -13.05
C GLU A 222 6.51 -30.75 -13.35
N ILE A 223 5.98 -29.68 -13.92
CA ILE A 223 6.72 -28.43 -14.10
C ILE A 223 6.67 -27.69 -12.77
N GLY A 224 7.78 -27.71 -12.05
CA GLY A 224 7.94 -27.02 -10.77
C GLY A 224 8.38 -27.97 -9.65
N PRO A 225 8.94 -27.45 -8.54
CA PRO A 225 9.25 -28.26 -7.38
C PRO A 225 7.95 -28.90 -6.88
N SER A 226 8.04 -30.18 -6.53
CA SER A 226 6.90 -30.91 -5.98
C SER A 226 6.37 -30.18 -4.74
N HIS A 227 5.07 -30.30 -4.45
CA HIS A 227 4.50 -29.70 -3.25
C HIS A 227 5.27 -30.07 -1.97
N GLN A 228 5.85 -31.28 -1.93
CA GLN A 228 6.68 -31.74 -0.82
C GLN A 228 8.05 -31.03 -0.77
N GLU A 229 8.66 -30.70 -1.91
CA GLU A 229 9.87 -29.87 -1.96
C GLU A 229 9.59 -28.42 -1.60
N PHE A 230 8.41 -27.89 -1.96
CA PHE A 230 7.96 -26.58 -1.53
C PHE A 230 7.83 -26.48 0.00
N LEU A 231 7.21 -27.48 0.64
CA LEU A 231 7.09 -27.54 2.10
C LEU A 231 8.47 -27.65 2.79
N LYS A 232 9.37 -28.47 2.26
CA LYS A 232 10.75 -28.56 2.79
C LYS A 232 11.50 -27.25 2.66
N HIS A 233 11.31 -26.52 1.55
CA HIS A 233 11.88 -25.20 1.35
C HIS A 233 11.32 -24.23 2.40
N MET A 234 10.00 -24.20 2.60
CA MET A 234 9.34 -23.38 3.63
C MET A 234 9.83 -23.69 5.05
N ASP A 235 10.03 -24.95 5.40
CA ASP A 235 10.56 -25.36 6.71
C ASP A 235 12.03 -24.93 6.90
N HIS A 236 12.85 -25.00 5.84
CA HIS A 236 14.22 -24.49 5.87
C HIS A 236 14.26 -22.97 6.14
N TRP A 237 13.36 -22.19 5.52
CA TRP A 237 13.21 -20.76 5.80
C TRP A 237 12.79 -20.49 7.24
N ARG A 238 11.82 -21.25 7.79
CA ARG A 238 11.42 -21.15 9.20
C ARG A 238 12.59 -21.43 10.15
N GLN A 239 13.46 -22.39 9.82
CA GLN A 239 14.63 -22.71 10.63
C GLN A 239 15.67 -21.58 10.65
N CYS A 240 15.85 -20.88 9.52
CA CYS A 240 16.73 -19.70 9.41
C CYS A 240 16.18 -18.48 10.17
N ASP A 241 14.88 -18.23 10.14
CA ASP A 241 14.26 -17.10 10.86
C ASP A 241 14.38 -17.24 12.39
N ILE A 242 14.32 -18.49 12.89
CA ILE A 242 14.55 -18.81 14.31
C ILE A 242 16.01 -18.57 14.71
N ALA A 243 16.98 -18.81 13.82
CA ALA A 243 18.40 -18.55 14.08
C ALA A 243 18.74 -17.04 14.10
N HIS A 244 17.95 -16.19 13.44
CA HIS A 244 18.13 -14.74 13.40
C HIS A 244 17.23 -13.95 14.36
N GLY A 245 16.39 -14.62 15.17
CA GLY A 245 15.63 -14.00 16.26
C GLY A 245 14.40 -13.20 15.83
N LEU A 246 13.79 -13.51 14.67
CA LEU A 246 12.55 -12.88 14.21
C LEU A 246 11.34 -13.73 14.61
N SER A 247 10.45 -13.18 15.45
CA SER A 247 9.26 -13.91 15.93
C SER A 247 8.03 -13.73 15.01
N LEU A 248 7.67 -14.83 14.34
CA LEU A 248 6.34 -15.41 14.05
C LEU A 248 5.02 -14.61 13.87
N LEU A 249 5.00 -13.30 13.57
CA LEU A 249 3.73 -12.56 13.38
C LEU A 249 3.65 -11.62 12.17
N SER A 250 4.27 -11.96 11.05
CA SER A 250 4.10 -11.18 9.80
C SER A 250 3.93 -12.10 8.59
N GLU A 251 2.84 -11.88 7.84
CA GLU A 251 2.62 -12.43 6.51
C GLU A 251 3.74 -12.06 5.52
N PRO A 252 3.95 -12.84 4.44
CA PRO A 252 5.22 -12.88 3.71
C PRO A 252 5.45 -11.74 2.69
N ASP A 253 4.56 -10.76 2.58
CA ASP A 253 4.52 -9.86 1.41
C ASP A 253 5.20 -8.49 1.59
N CYS A 254 6.10 -8.36 2.58
CA CYS A 254 6.90 -7.15 2.77
C CYS A 254 8.39 -7.45 2.65
N TYR A 255 8.92 -7.55 1.43
CA TYR A 255 10.37 -7.53 1.22
C TYR A 255 10.89 -6.12 1.55
N LEU A 256 11.19 -5.87 2.83
CA LEU A 256 11.94 -4.70 3.26
C LEU A 256 13.41 -4.96 2.97
N PRO A 257 14.05 -4.23 2.03
CA PRO A 257 15.44 -4.48 1.67
C PRO A 257 16.32 -4.29 2.89
N SER A 258 17.18 -5.27 3.17
CA SER A 258 18.07 -5.21 4.34
C SER A 258 18.99 -3.97 4.23
N ALA A 259 19.51 -3.49 5.36
CA ALA A 259 20.43 -2.35 5.37
C ALA A 259 21.63 -2.56 4.43
N GLU A 260 22.06 -3.81 4.25
CA GLU A 260 23.14 -4.20 3.35
C GLU A 260 22.74 -4.08 1.86
N GLU A 261 21.48 -4.34 1.55
CA GLU A 261 20.90 -4.24 0.21
C GLU A 261 20.71 -2.76 -0.20
N GLN A 262 20.32 -1.91 0.75
CA GLN A 262 20.28 -0.45 0.56
C GLN A 262 21.68 0.12 0.32
N GLU A 263 22.69 -0.40 1.03
CA GLU A 263 24.08 0.03 0.83
C GLU A 263 24.62 -0.43 -0.55
N LYS A 264 24.25 -1.62 -1.00
CA LYS A 264 24.54 -2.11 -2.37
C LYS A 264 23.87 -1.23 -3.42
N LEU A 265 22.61 -0.84 -3.24
CA LEU A 265 21.89 0.08 -4.14
C LEU A 265 22.55 1.47 -4.21
N ARG A 266 23.09 1.98 -3.10
CA ARG A 266 23.82 3.26 -3.03
C ARG A 266 25.18 3.23 -3.72
N LYS A 267 25.81 2.05 -3.80
CA LYS A 267 27.12 1.84 -4.45
C LYS A 267 27.01 1.67 -5.97
N LEU A 268 25.80 1.55 -6.52
CA LEU A 268 25.60 1.39 -7.96
C LEU A 268 25.84 2.71 -8.72
N PRO A 269 26.48 2.67 -9.91
CA PRO A 269 26.73 3.86 -10.72
C PRO A 269 25.43 4.59 -11.09
N ALA A 270 25.41 5.91 -10.90
CA ALA A 270 24.23 6.74 -11.16
C ALA A 270 23.81 6.77 -12.65
N HIS A 271 24.74 6.49 -13.59
CA HIS A 271 24.47 6.48 -15.03
C HIS A 271 24.01 5.11 -15.58
N ARG A 272 23.66 4.14 -14.72
CA ARG A 272 23.15 2.84 -15.20
C ARG A 272 21.81 3.03 -15.93
N VAL A 273 21.64 2.32 -17.05
CA VAL A 273 20.39 2.32 -17.83
C VAL A 273 19.22 1.94 -16.90
N GLY A 274 18.22 2.79 -16.80
CA GLY A 274 17.05 2.61 -15.92
C GLY A 274 17.11 3.36 -14.57
N ALA A 275 18.24 3.98 -14.17
CA ALA A 275 18.30 4.76 -12.92
C ALA A 275 17.63 6.14 -12.99
N ASN A 276 17.51 6.71 -14.19
CA ASN A 276 16.88 8.01 -14.46
C ASN A 276 15.66 7.87 -15.37
N PHE A 277 14.94 6.75 -15.28
CA PHE A 277 13.72 6.57 -16.06
C PHE A 277 12.55 7.26 -15.34
N ASP A 278 12.13 8.40 -15.87
CA ASP A 278 10.95 9.10 -15.37
C ASP A 278 9.69 8.42 -15.94
N HIS A 279 8.91 7.78 -15.06
CA HIS A 279 7.68 7.08 -15.46
C HIS A 279 6.54 8.03 -15.83
N THR A 280 6.75 9.35 -15.75
CA THR A 280 5.72 10.37 -16.01
C THR A 280 5.85 11.04 -17.38
N SER A 281 6.95 10.82 -18.11
CA SER A 281 7.10 11.37 -19.46
C SER A 281 6.24 10.61 -20.47
N GLN A 282 5.38 11.31 -21.22
CA GLN A 282 4.64 10.72 -22.33
C GLN A 282 5.61 10.31 -23.45
N THR A 283 5.59 9.05 -23.84
CA THR A 283 6.36 8.52 -24.97
C THR A 283 5.64 8.85 -26.28
N ASP A 284 6.31 9.62 -27.14
CA ASP A 284 5.92 9.93 -28.51
C ASP A 284 6.08 8.72 -29.45
N ALA A 285 5.35 8.70 -30.58
CA ALA A 285 5.29 7.56 -31.51
C ALA A 285 6.65 7.15 -32.14
N ASN A 286 7.70 7.94 -31.92
CA ASN A 286 9.08 7.68 -32.34
C ASN A 286 9.92 6.96 -31.26
N TRP A 287 9.29 6.52 -30.16
CA TRP A 287 9.93 5.79 -29.05
C TRP A 287 10.61 4.48 -29.49
N LEU A 288 10.12 3.84 -30.55
CA LEU A 288 10.76 2.66 -31.12
C LEU A 288 11.93 3.09 -32.03
N PRO A 289 13.17 2.68 -31.75
CA PRO A 289 14.24 2.77 -32.73
C PRO A 289 13.76 2.13 -34.03
N SER A 290 13.87 2.82 -35.16
CA SER A 290 13.48 2.23 -36.43
C SER A 290 14.42 1.04 -36.68
N PHE A 291 13.93 -0.18 -36.47
CA PHE A 291 14.68 -1.43 -36.71
C PHE A 291 14.83 -1.68 -38.21
N GLY A 292 15.34 -0.71 -38.97
CA GLY A 292 15.76 -0.85 -40.36
C GLY A 292 14.73 -1.51 -41.29
N ARG A 293 13.42 -1.28 -41.06
CA ARG A 293 12.34 -1.92 -41.84
C ARG A 293 12.50 -3.46 -41.92
N VAL A 294 13.05 -4.08 -40.87
CA VAL A 294 13.23 -5.53 -40.72
C VAL A 294 11.89 -6.29 -40.79
N TRP A 295 10.80 -5.59 -40.49
CA TRP A 295 9.44 -6.14 -40.46
C TRP A 295 8.61 -5.86 -41.72
N ASN A 296 9.21 -5.30 -42.79
CA ASN A 296 8.49 -5.11 -44.05
C ASN A 296 8.49 -6.40 -44.88
N SER A 297 7.31 -6.81 -45.35
CA SER A 297 7.13 -7.94 -46.26
C SER A 297 7.60 -7.58 -47.68
N GLY A 298 8.57 -8.35 -48.21
CA GLY A 298 9.15 -8.13 -49.54
C GLY A 298 10.50 -8.84 -49.69
N ARG A 299 11.02 -8.97 -50.93
CA ARG A 299 12.35 -9.57 -51.12
C ARG A 299 13.41 -8.62 -50.57
N ARG A 300 14.37 -9.14 -49.78
CA ARG A 300 15.43 -8.36 -49.11
C ARG A 300 16.17 -7.36 -50.02
N TRP A 301 16.27 -7.66 -51.32
CA TRP A 301 16.88 -6.76 -52.30
C TRP A 301 16.06 -5.48 -52.55
N GLN A 302 14.72 -5.53 -52.53
CA GLN A 302 13.85 -4.36 -52.70
C GLN A 302 13.98 -3.39 -51.53
N SER A 303 13.94 -3.89 -50.29
CA SER A 303 14.18 -3.08 -49.09
C SER A 303 15.58 -2.46 -49.08
N ARG A 304 16.57 -3.15 -49.65
CA ARG A 304 17.95 -2.65 -49.79
C ARG A 304 18.08 -1.53 -50.83
N HIS A 305 17.31 -1.58 -51.92
CA HIS A 305 17.29 -0.51 -52.92
C HIS A 305 16.62 0.75 -52.38
N GLN A 306 15.49 0.59 -51.71
CA GLN A 306 14.74 1.70 -51.11
C GLN A 306 15.52 2.36 -49.98
N PHE A 307 16.22 1.58 -49.15
CA PHE A 307 17.12 2.12 -48.11
C PHE A 307 18.27 2.95 -48.71
N ARG A 308 18.89 2.47 -49.80
CA ARG A 308 19.95 3.23 -50.50
C ARG A 308 19.43 4.50 -51.17
N GLU A 309 18.18 4.49 -51.63
CA GLU A 309 17.50 5.66 -52.20
C GLU A 309 17.17 6.70 -51.12
N GLU A 310 16.69 6.26 -49.95
CA GLU A 310 16.45 7.09 -48.77
C GLU A 310 17.76 7.71 -48.21
N GLU A 311 18.84 6.93 -48.07
CA GLU A 311 20.15 7.47 -47.67
C GLU A 311 20.68 8.51 -48.69
N GLY A 312 20.44 8.28 -49.98
CA GLY A 312 20.76 9.23 -51.05
C GLY A 312 19.98 10.55 -50.95
N GLN A 313 18.71 10.49 -50.53
CA GLN A 313 17.85 11.67 -50.30
C GLN A 313 18.26 12.44 -49.04
N VAL A 314 18.57 11.74 -47.94
CA VAL A 314 19.10 12.34 -46.70
C VAL A 314 20.44 13.03 -46.97
N GLY A 315 21.32 12.43 -47.78
CA GLY A 315 22.58 13.03 -48.22
C GLY A 315 22.39 14.25 -49.15
N ARG A 316 21.29 14.34 -49.90
CA ARG A 316 20.90 15.52 -50.70
C ARG A 316 20.34 16.64 -49.82
N GLN A 317 19.51 16.32 -48.82
CA GLN A 317 18.99 17.30 -47.86
C GLN A 317 20.11 17.91 -47.00
N LYS A 318 21.08 17.10 -46.55
CA LYS A 318 22.23 17.59 -45.76
C LYS A 318 23.12 18.56 -46.56
N ARG A 319 23.34 18.29 -47.86
CA ARG A 319 24.04 19.20 -48.78
C ARG A 319 23.28 20.50 -49.07
N LYS A 320 21.94 20.42 -49.13
CA LYS A 320 21.06 21.59 -49.31
C LYS A 320 21.07 22.50 -48.07
N TRP A 321 21.09 21.92 -46.87
CA TRP A 321 21.19 22.66 -45.60
C TRP A 321 22.53 23.38 -45.45
N SER A 322 23.64 22.76 -45.85
CA SER A 322 24.97 23.40 -45.81
C SER A 322 25.12 24.59 -46.78
N SER A 323 24.33 24.64 -47.86
CA SER A 323 24.35 25.77 -48.80
C SER A 323 23.54 26.98 -48.32
N GLN A 324 22.69 26.82 -47.29
CA GLN A 324 21.74 27.83 -46.82
C GLN A 324 22.23 28.59 -45.57
N GLY A 325 23.41 28.26 -45.04
CA GLY A 325 23.97 28.77 -43.77
C GLY A 325 24.99 29.91 -43.86
N LYS A 326 25.02 30.71 -44.94
CA LYS A 326 25.83 31.95 -45.00
C LYS A 326 24.96 33.16 -45.31
N GLY A 327 24.40 33.78 -44.26
CA GLY A 327 23.80 35.11 -44.35
C GLY A 327 22.68 35.35 -43.35
N GLY A 328 22.93 36.14 -42.30
CA GLY A 328 21.86 36.65 -41.43
C GLY A 328 22.36 37.15 -40.07
N LYS A 329 22.40 38.48 -39.92
CA LYS A 329 22.88 39.25 -38.74
C LYS A 329 21.99 39.04 -37.50
N LYS A 330 22.60 39.02 -36.31
CA LYS A 330 21.92 39.08 -35.00
C LYS A 330 21.53 40.53 -34.65
N PRO A 331 20.29 40.83 -34.21
CA PRO A 331 19.99 42.09 -33.54
C PRO A 331 20.11 41.97 -32.01
N ARG A 332 20.47 43.12 -31.42
CA ARG A 332 20.82 43.40 -30.01
C ARG A 332 19.53 43.67 -29.20
N LEU A 333 19.43 43.14 -27.98
CA LEU A 333 18.32 43.42 -27.04
C LEU A 333 18.79 44.49 -26.04
N ASP A 334 18.06 45.60 -25.97
CA ASP A 334 18.17 46.62 -24.92
C ASP A 334 17.07 46.37 -23.86
N LEU A 335 17.45 46.39 -22.58
CA LEU A 335 16.53 46.45 -21.43
C LEU A 335 15.96 47.87 -21.28
N PRO A 336 14.77 47.99 -20.68
CA PRO A 336 14.70 48.60 -19.35
C PRO A 336 14.27 47.64 -18.25
#